data_AF-A0A816HWQ1-F1
#
_entry.id   AF-A0A816HWQ1-F1
#
_cell.length_a   1.000
_cell.length_b   1.000
_cell.length_c   1.000
_cell.angle_alpha   90.00
_cell.angle_beta   90.00
_cell.angle_gamma   90.00
#
_symmetry.space_group_name_H-M   'P 1'
#
loop_
_entity.id
_entity.type
_entity.pdbx_description
1 polymer ?
#
loop_
_entity_poly.entity_id
_entity_poly.type
_entity_poly.pdbx_seq_one_letter_code
_entity_poly.pdbx_strand_id
1 'polypeptide(L)'
;MENIYTCEILGTNLTTKDNSTVNDLCSIDYLNINSYDESFILLKDSSCPIEINIYSYNQSFVENVCAIFLANLIAENQSKIQMNSSFVCPQKTIINGKDQGEILEICASQIMNIIATQSSIITMNSTHNCPNETQIISTDQT
;
A
#
# COMPACT_ATOMS: atom_id res chain seq x y z
N MET A 1 -6.39 7.37 20.68
CA MET A 1 -7.50 6.41 20.67
C MET A 1 -7.35 5.58 19.42
N GLU A 2 -7.56 4.27 19.49
CA GLU A 2 -7.43 3.37 18.34
C GLU A 2 -8.83 3.13 17.76
N ASN A 3 -9.04 3.51 16.50
CA ASN A 3 -10.29 3.23 15.81
C ASN A 3 -10.21 1.83 15.21
N ILE A 4 -11.19 0.98 15.53
CA ILE A 4 -11.32 -0.37 15.00
C ILE A 4 -12.47 -0.38 13.99
N TYR A 5 -12.17 -0.77 12.76
CA TYR A 5 -13.16 -0.94 11.70
C TYR A 5 -13.35 -2.44 11.40
N THR A 6 -14.59 -2.92 11.29
CA THR A 6 -14.95 -4.31 10.94
C THR A 6 -16.01 -4.30 9.82
N CYS A 7 -15.88 -5.16 8.81
CA CYS A 7 -16.71 -5.13 7.59
C CYS A 7 -18.20 -5.43 7.79
N GLU A 8 -19.02 -4.47 7.35
CA GLU A 8 -20.07 -4.67 6.33
C GLU A 8 -19.89 -3.49 5.34
N ILE A 9 -19.89 -3.72 4.02
CA ILE A 9 -20.17 -2.76 2.90
C ILE A 9 -19.28 -3.05 1.67
N LEU A 10 -19.91 -3.00 0.49
CA LEU A 10 -19.29 -2.90 -0.83
C LEU A 10 -18.54 -1.57 -0.94
N GLY A 11 -17.25 -1.58 -0.63
CA GLY A 11 -16.33 -0.44 -0.79
C GLY A 11 -16.17 0.42 0.47
N THR A 12 -14.93 0.56 0.96
CA THR A 12 -14.61 1.33 2.17
C THR A 12 -13.61 2.43 1.85
N ASN A 13 -13.92 3.68 2.24
CA ASN A 13 -12.95 4.78 2.26
C ASN A 13 -12.58 5.08 3.71
N LEU A 14 -11.33 4.86 4.07
CA LEU A 14 -10.77 5.26 5.36
C LEU A 14 -9.94 6.53 5.15
N THR A 15 -10.19 7.56 5.97
CA THR A 15 -9.34 8.75 6.02
C THR A 15 -9.09 9.09 7.47
N THR A 16 -7.83 9.10 7.88
CA THR A 16 -7.46 9.27 9.29
C THR A 16 -6.16 10.06 9.46
N LYS A 17 -6.11 10.80 10.58
CA LYS A 17 -4.90 11.40 11.17
C LYS A 17 -4.51 10.71 12.49
N ASP A 18 -5.30 9.71 12.88
CA ASP A 18 -5.14 8.95 14.10
C ASP A 18 -4.76 7.50 13.78
N ASN A 19 -4.13 6.84 14.75
CA ASN A 19 -3.85 5.42 14.67
C ASN A 19 -5.13 4.60 14.54
N SER A 20 -5.16 3.70 13.57
CA SER A 20 -6.32 2.89 13.23
C SER A 20 -5.93 1.45 12.96
N THR A 21 -6.77 0.52 13.38
CA THR A 21 -6.67 -0.88 13.00
C THR A 21 -7.89 -1.22 12.15
N VAL A 22 -7.65 -1.73 10.94
CA VAL A 22 -8.72 -2.23 10.07
C VAL A 22 -8.70 -3.74 10.17
N ASN A 23 -9.75 -4.30 10.77
CA ASN A 23 -9.94 -5.74 10.91
C ASN A 23 -10.93 -6.24 9.85
N ASP A 24 -10.84 -7.53 9.55
CA ASP A 24 -11.84 -8.27 8.76
C ASP A 24 -12.15 -7.59 7.42
N LEU A 25 -11.18 -7.56 6.49
CA LEU A 25 -11.37 -7.07 5.10
C LEU A 25 -12.28 -7.96 4.23
N CYS A 26 -13.01 -8.90 4.86
CA CYS A 26 -13.83 -9.93 4.24
C CYS A 26 -14.78 -9.35 3.18
N SER A 27 -14.56 -9.75 1.91
CA SER A 27 -15.39 -9.41 0.75
C SER A 27 -15.41 -7.93 0.33
N ILE A 28 -14.36 -7.16 0.65
CA ILE A 28 -14.21 -5.83 0.07
C ILE A 28 -13.70 -5.95 -1.38
N ASP A 29 -14.51 -5.52 -2.35
CA ASP A 29 -14.05 -5.36 -3.73
C ASP A 29 -12.96 -4.27 -3.81
N TYR A 30 -13.14 -3.17 -3.09
CA TYR A 30 -12.27 -2.00 -3.19
C TYR A 30 -12.06 -1.31 -1.83
N LEU A 31 -10.81 -1.10 -1.43
CA LEU A 31 -10.43 -0.36 -0.23
C LEU A 31 -9.60 0.87 -0.60
N ASN A 32 -9.97 2.02 -0.07
CA ASN A 32 -9.20 3.26 -0.23
C ASN A 32 -8.80 3.81 1.14
N ILE A 33 -7.52 4.13 1.31
CA ILE A 33 -6.96 4.62 2.55
C ILE A 33 -6.21 5.92 2.28
N ASN A 34 -6.58 6.97 3.00
CA ASN A 34 -5.79 8.19 3.11
C ASN A 34 -5.28 8.34 4.55
N SER A 35 -3.97 8.21 4.72
CA SER A 35 -3.25 8.26 6.00
C SER A 35 -2.42 9.54 6.05
N TYR A 36 -2.43 10.24 7.18
CA TYR A 36 -1.79 11.56 7.33
C TYR A 36 -1.19 11.75 8.72
N ASP A 37 -0.18 12.61 8.80
CA ASP A 37 0.30 13.25 10.04
C ASP A 37 0.62 12.23 11.15
N GLU A 38 1.64 11.40 10.92
CA GLU A 38 2.15 10.39 11.87
C GLU A 38 1.14 9.25 12.21
N SER A 39 0.03 9.13 11.48
CA SER A 39 -0.94 8.06 11.73
C SER A 39 -0.39 6.68 11.36
N PHE A 40 -0.65 5.70 12.23
CA PHE A 40 -0.35 4.28 11.97
C PHE A 40 -1.62 3.51 11.61
N ILE A 41 -1.60 2.81 10.47
CA ILE A 41 -2.70 1.94 10.02
C ILE A 41 -2.19 0.52 9.87
N LEU A 42 -2.81 -0.39 10.63
CA LEU A 42 -2.54 -1.82 10.53
C LEU A 42 -3.74 -2.52 9.87
N LEU A 43 -3.50 -3.12 8.70
CA LEU A 43 -4.48 -3.99 8.05
C LEU A 43 -4.31 -5.40 8.62
N LYS A 44 -5.30 -5.86 9.38
CA LYS A 44 -5.31 -7.22 9.92
C LYS A 44 -6.22 -8.10 9.08
N ASP A 45 -5.84 -9.37 9.02
CA ASP A 45 -6.67 -10.54 8.70
C ASP A 45 -6.71 -11.10 7.26
N SER A 46 -7.21 -12.34 7.22
CA SER A 46 -7.02 -13.47 6.27
C SER A 46 -7.49 -13.32 4.82
N SER A 47 -8.02 -12.17 4.41
CA SER A 47 -8.53 -11.98 3.05
C SER A 47 -8.16 -10.60 2.49
N CYS A 48 -7.53 -10.60 1.32
CA CYS A 48 -7.16 -9.37 0.63
C CYS A 48 -8.32 -8.81 -0.19
N PRO A 49 -8.50 -7.49 -0.24
CA PRO A 49 -9.46 -6.88 -1.16
C PRO A 49 -9.09 -7.19 -2.61
N ILE A 50 -10.06 -7.05 -3.53
CA ILE A 50 -9.75 -7.19 -4.96
C ILE A 50 -8.81 -6.05 -5.38
N GLU A 51 -9.15 -4.82 -5.00
CA GLU A 51 -8.36 -3.63 -5.28
C GLU A 51 -8.09 -2.81 -4.01
N ILE A 52 -6.89 -2.26 -3.90
CA ILE A 52 -6.54 -1.34 -2.81
C ILE A 52 -5.82 -0.09 -3.35
N ASN A 53 -6.25 1.08 -2.87
CA ASN A 53 -5.62 2.35 -3.11
C ASN A 53 -5.16 2.93 -1.76
N ILE A 54 -3.88 3.22 -1.62
CA ILE A 54 -3.32 3.78 -0.38
C ILE A 54 -2.55 5.04 -0.72
N TYR A 55 -2.91 6.11 -0.02
CA TYR A 55 -2.22 7.38 -0.04
C TYR A 55 -1.73 7.65 1.38
N SER A 56 -0.41 7.65 1.56
CA SER A 56 0.28 7.86 2.83
C SER A 56 1.05 9.18 2.74
N TYR A 57 0.92 10.04 3.75
CA TYR A 57 1.50 11.38 3.77
C TYR A 57 2.04 11.73 5.15
N ASN A 58 3.10 12.55 5.19
CA ASN A 58 3.61 13.21 6.39
C ASN A 58 3.88 12.21 7.53
N GLN A 59 4.88 11.35 7.35
CA GLN A 59 5.31 10.37 8.35
C GLN A 59 4.25 9.34 8.78
N SER A 60 3.10 9.27 8.09
CA SER A 60 2.14 8.19 8.32
C SER A 60 2.70 6.84 7.88
N PHE A 61 2.26 5.77 8.54
CA PHE A 61 2.71 4.42 8.24
C PHE A 61 1.51 3.48 8.04
N VAL A 62 1.51 2.74 6.92
CA VAL A 62 0.50 1.71 6.63
C VAL A 62 1.19 0.36 6.45
N GLU A 63 0.77 -0.66 7.19
CA GLU A 63 1.40 -1.99 7.22
C GLU A 63 0.41 -3.11 6.86
N ASN A 64 0.95 -4.25 6.44
CA ASN A 64 0.24 -5.47 6.04
C ASN A 64 -0.68 -5.28 4.83
N VAL A 65 -0.23 -4.46 3.89
CA VAL A 65 -0.95 -4.22 2.64
C VAL A 65 -1.02 -5.48 1.81
N CYS A 66 -2.20 -5.77 1.25
CA CYS A 66 -2.40 -6.84 0.28
C CYS A 66 -3.59 -6.55 -0.64
N ALA A 67 -3.59 -7.14 -1.85
CA ALA A 67 -4.70 -7.11 -2.79
C ALA A 67 -4.61 -8.29 -3.77
N ILE A 68 -5.74 -8.67 -4.38
CA ILE A 68 -5.81 -9.78 -5.34
C ILE A 68 -5.47 -9.31 -6.76
N PHE A 69 -6.04 -8.18 -7.19
CA PHE A 69 -5.94 -7.69 -8.56
C PHE A 69 -5.04 -6.46 -8.67
N LEU A 70 -5.37 -5.38 -7.94
CA LEU A 70 -4.68 -4.10 -8.06
C LEU A 70 -4.26 -3.56 -6.69
N ALA A 71 -2.99 -3.16 -6.57
CA ALA A 71 -2.54 -2.29 -5.50
C ALA A 71 -1.97 -0.99 -6.09
N ASN A 72 -2.52 0.16 -5.70
CA ASN A 72 -1.97 1.48 -6.02
C ASN A 72 -1.48 2.14 -4.74
N LEU A 73 -0.17 2.36 -4.65
CA LEU A 73 0.50 2.79 -3.43
C LEU A 73 1.21 4.11 -3.69
N ILE A 74 0.85 5.13 -2.91
CA ILE A 74 1.47 6.46 -2.98
C ILE A 74 1.99 6.81 -1.60
N ALA A 75 3.30 6.99 -1.48
CA ALA A 75 3.96 7.43 -0.26
C ALA A 75 4.70 8.74 -0.52
N GLU A 76 4.31 9.79 0.20
CA GLU A 76 4.96 11.10 0.17
C GLU A 76 5.42 11.57 1.54
N ASN A 77 6.37 12.50 1.59
CA ASN A 77 6.79 13.24 2.78
C ASN A 77 7.12 12.31 3.97
N GLN A 78 8.15 11.48 3.80
CA GLN A 78 8.63 10.55 4.84
C GLN A 78 7.59 9.51 5.32
N SER A 79 6.46 9.39 4.63
CA SER A 79 5.48 8.34 4.93
C SER A 79 5.99 6.98 4.46
N LYS A 80 5.40 5.94 5.03
CA LYS A 80 5.77 4.57 4.74
C LYS A 80 4.55 3.72 4.42
N ILE A 81 4.71 2.81 3.46
CA ILE A 81 3.76 1.75 3.14
C ILE A 81 4.53 0.44 3.09
N GLN A 82 4.05 -0.60 3.75
CA GLN A 82 4.69 -1.91 3.76
C GLN A 82 3.71 -3.03 3.37
N MET A 83 4.03 -3.71 2.27
CA MET A 83 3.26 -4.84 1.71
C MET A 83 3.79 -6.17 2.28
N ASN A 84 3.70 -6.37 3.59
CA ASN A 84 4.20 -7.58 4.25
C ASN A 84 3.21 -8.77 4.18
N SER A 85 2.40 -8.85 3.11
CA SER A 85 1.43 -9.93 2.97
C SER A 85 2.11 -11.22 2.57
N SER A 86 2.10 -12.20 3.47
CA SER A 86 2.80 -13.47 3.26
C SER A 86 2.15 -14.37 2.18
N PHE A 87 0.95 -14.02 1.68
CA PHE A 87 0.09 -14.97 0.97
C PHE A 87 -0.42 -14.52 -0.40
N VAL A 88 -0.57 -13.22 -0.68
CA VAL A 88 -1.21 -12.76 -1.94
C VAL A 88 -0.46 -11.56 -2.52
N CYS A 89 0.02 -11.73 -3.75
CA CYS A 89 0.55 -10.64 -4.56
C CYS A 89 -0.49 -10.20 -5.61
N PRO A 90 -0.76 -8.89 -5.71
CA PRO A 90 -1.67 -8.36 -6.72
C PRO A 90 -1.24 -8.77 -8.13
N GLN A 91 -2.17 -8.86 -9.09
CA GLN A 91 -1.79 -8.99 -10.50
C GLN A 91 -0.99 -7.78 -10.97
N LYS A 92 -1.43 -6.58 -10.57
CA LYS A 92 -0.80 -5.31 -10.90
C LYS A 92 -0.51 -4.51 -9.64
N THR A 93 0.71 -4.00 -9.52
CA THR A 93 1.10 -3.07 -8.47
C THR A 93 1.62 -1.78 -9.10
N ILE A 94 1.03 -0.64 -8.72
CA ILE A 94 1.41 0.70 -9.15
C ILE A 94 1.95 1.43 -7.92
N ILE A 95 3.10 2.08 -8.08
CA ILE A 95 3.87 2.62 -6.98
C ILE A 95 4.32 4.02 -7.34
N ASN A 96 4.06 4.96 -6.45
CA ASN A 96 4.54 6.33 -6.54
C ASN A 96 5.21 6.73 -5.21
N GLY A 97 6.54 6.72 -5.20
CA GLY A 97 7.35 7.21 -4.08
C GLY A 97 7.83 8.63 -4.37
N LYS A 98 7.64 9.53 -3.40
CA LYS A 98 8.05 10.94 -3.52
C LYS A 98 8.50 11.50 -2.18
N ASP A 99 9.37 12.51 -2.18
CA ASP A 99 9.77 13.30 -0.99
C ASP A 99 10.12 12.42 0.23
N GLN A 100 11.07 11.49 0.07
CA GLN A 100 11.47 10.51 1.11
C GLN A 100 10.39 9.48 1.49
N GLY A 101 9.32 9.34 0.71
CA GLY A 101 8.34 8.27 0.89
C GLY A 101 8.96 6.89 0.68
N GLU A 102 8.58 5.95 1.54
CA GLU A 102 9.09 4.58 1.54
C GLU A 102 7.97 3.59 1.20
N ILE A 103 8.19 2.73 0.20
CA ILE A 103 7.25 1.66 -0.15
C ILE A 103 8.02 0.33 -0.15
N LEU A 104 7.78 -0.48 0.87
CA LEU A 104 8.62 -1.64 1.20
C LEU A 104 7.92 -2.97 0.97
N GLU A 105 8.73 -3.97 0.67
CA GLU A 105 8.33 -5.39 0.57
C GLU A 105 7.24 -5.65 -0.49
N ILE A 106 7.21 -4.83 -1.55
CA ILE A 106 6.20 -4.93 -2.60
C ILE A 106 6.33 -6.24 -3.38
N CYS A 107 5.20 -6.69 -3.93
CA CYS A 107 5.16 -7.75 -4.93
C CYS A 107 4.05 -7.53 -5.96
N ALA A 108 4.13 -8.25 -7.08
CA ALA A 108 3.12 -8.32 -8.12
C ALA A 108 3.29 -9.62 -8.93
N SER A 109 2.21 -10.23 -9.39
CA SER A 109 2.26 -11.48 -10.16
C SER A 109 2.30 -11.28 -11.67
N GLN A 110 2.01 -10.09 -12.19
CA GLN A 110 2.11 -9.79 -13.63
C GLN A 110 2.86 -8.49 -13.91
N ILE A 111 2.36 -7.35 -13.41
CA ILE A 111 2.85 -6.02 -13.79
C ILE A 111 3.23 -5.23 -12.55
N MET A 112 4.41 -4.62 -12.58
CA MET A 112 4.85 -3.67 -11.57
C MET A 112 5.29 -2.35 -12.22
N ASN A 113 4.60 -1.27 -11.88
CA ASN A 113 4.92 0.07 -12.37
C ASN A 113 5.42 0.92 -11.20
N ILE A 114 6.67 1.37 -11.29
CA ILE A 114 7.32 2.16 -10.26
C ILE A 114 7.62 3.56 -10.81
N ILE A 115 7.10 4.57 -10.12
CA ILE A 115 7.49 5.96 -10.28
C ILE A 115 8.18 6.37 -8.97
N ALA A 116 9.45 6.73 -9.06
CA ALA A 116 10.23 7.17 -7.92
C ALA A 116 10.78 8.56 -8.20
N THR A 117 10.49 9.49 -7.30
CA THR A 117 10.97 10.87 -7.36
C THR A 117 11.61 11.23 -6.04
N GLN A 118 12.61 12.10 -6.10
CA GLN A 118 13.48 12.49 -5.02
C GLN A 118 14.08 11.28 -4.28
N SER A 119 14.46 11.46 -3.02
CA SER A 119 15.07 10.43 -2.17
C SER A 119 14.08 9.37 -1.66
N SER A 120 13.09 8.98 -2.47
CA SER A 120 12.16 7.89 -2.15
C SER A 120 12.87 6.52 -2.17
N ILE A 121 12.37 5.59 -1.35
CA ILE A 121 12.93 4.25 -1.22
C ILE A 121 11.85 3.23 -1.57
N ILE A 122 12.17 2.33 -2.49
CA ILE A 122 11.25 1.28 -2.92
C ILE A 122 11.98 -0.05 -2.86
N THR A 123 11.46 -1.01 -2.08
CA THR A 123 12.07 -2.34 -1.95
C THR A 123 11.08 -3.42 -2.36
N MET A 124 11.57 -4.39 -3.13
CA MET A 124 10.79 -5.56 -3.57
C MET A 124 11.05 -6.76 -2.67
N ASN A 125 9.99 -7.48 -2.32
CA ASN A 125 10.14 -8.76 -1.62
C ASN A 125 10.50 -9.86 -2.63
N SER A 126 11.72 -10.37 -2.54
CA SER A 126 12.27 -11.39 -3.46
C SER A 126 11.79 -12.81 -3.17
N THR A 127 11.02 -13.03 -2.10
CA THR A 127 10.54 -14.37 -1.71
C THR A 127 9.16 -14.72 -2.28
N HIS A 128 8.50 -13.77 -2.97
CA HIS A 128 7.19 -13.94 -3.59
C HIS A 128 7.27 -13.85 -5.11
N ASN A 129 6.14 -14.11 -5.79
CA ASN A 129 6.04 -14.06 -7.26
C ASN A 129 6.66 -12.77 -7.81
N CYS A 130 7.62 -12.92 -8.73
CA CYS A 130 8.16 -11.81 -9.49
C CYS A 130 7.16 -11.43 -10.60
N PRO A 131 6.97 -10.13 -10.88
CA PRO A 131 6.17 -9.71 -12.02
C PRO A 131 6.80 -10.19 -13.33
N ASN A 132 5.95 -10.45 -14.32
CA ASN A 132 6.39 -10.73 -15.69
C ASN A 132 7.00 -9.49 -16.35
N GLU A 133 6.52 -8.30 -15.96
CA GLU A 133 6.98 -7.02 -16.47
C GLU A 133 7.13 -6.01 -15.33
N THR A 134 8.31 -5.37 -15.27
CA THR A 134 8.57 -4.24 -14.36
C THR A 134 8.97 -3.03 -15.18
N GLN A 135 8.22 -1.94 -15.03
CA GLN A 135 8.58 -0.63 -15.55
C GLN A 135 9.00 0.28 -14.40
N ILE A 136 10.19 0.88 -14.52
CA ILE A 136 10.71 1.85 -13.55
C ILE A 136 10.92 3.18 -14.26
N ILE A 137 10.30 4.24 -13.72
CA ILE A 137 10.47 5.61 -14.15
C ILE A 137 11.03 6.39 -12.96
N SER A 138 12.27 6.87 -13.10
CA SER A 138 12.83 7.87 -12.19
C SER A 138 12.83 9.20 -12.92
N THR A 139 12.24 10.23 -12.31
CA THR A 139 12.16 11.57 -12.92
C THR A 139 13.15 12.55 -12.30
N ASP A 140 14.03 12.09 -11.42
CA ASP A 140 15.07 12.94 -10.87
C ASP A 140 16.16 13.16 -11.91
N GLN A 141 16.32 14.42 -12.29
CA GLN A 141 17.49 14.85 -13.03
C GLN A 141 18.65 14.93 -12.05
N THR A 142 19.64 14.03 -12.20
CA THR A 142 21.00 14.26 -11.70
C THR A 142 21.67 15.37 -12.47
#